data_AF-A0AAI9N2Y0-F1
#
_entry.id   AF-A0AAI9N2Y0-F1
#
_cell.length_a   1.000
_cell.length_b   1.000
_cell.length_c   1.000
_cell.angle_alpha   90.00
_cell.angle_beta   90.00
_cell.angle_gamma   90.00
#
_symmetry.space_group_name_H-M   'P 1'
#
loop_
_entity.id
_entity.type
_entity.pdbx_description
1 polymer ?
#
loop_
_entity_poly.entity_id
_entity_poly.type
_entity_poly.pdbx_seq_one_letter_code
_entity_poly.pdbx_strand_id
1 'polypeptide(L)'
;MAGVRQFDEDEVFEEALAVFWQKGYAATTMQDLAAATGVQRGSLYNAYGDKETLFLHVFGRYRDSYLTQLRQALAQEDPRLALRQFLHYIFRSMRTGKPSRGCLSTKTALSEEGKEEQIRAVIRGLLDDMEAVLLERFDRPDTRSQLSMTPREAARMVVCMTRGLVVLERVYQDEKRLKEMAEILIGTLLPEEGSRK
;
A
#
# COMPACT_ATOMS: atom_id res chain seq x y z
N MET A 1 -22.01 -22.53 -17.58
CA MET A 1 -22.45 -21.13 -17.60
C MET A 1 -22.08 -20.53 -16.26
N ALA A 2 -21.06 -19.66 -16.21
CA ALA A 2 -20.71 -18.95 -14.99
C ALA A 2 -21.88 -18.02 -14.64
N GLY A 3 -22.61 -18.33 -13.56
CA GLY A 3 -23.81 -17.61 -13.18
C GLY A 3 -23.51 -16.16 -12.87
N VAL A 4 -24.37 -15.26 -13.34
CA VAL A 4 -24.35 -13.83 -13.00
C VAL A 4 -24.27 -13.71 -11.48
N ARG A 5 -23.25 -13.01 -10.97
CA ARG A 5 -23.11 -12.75 -9.53
C ARG A 5 -24.34 -11.96 -9.07
N GLN A 6 -25.02 -12.44 -8.04
CA GLN A 6 -26.30 -11.88 -7.57
C GLN A 6 -26.11 -10.75 -6.53
N PHE A 7 -24.93 -10.14 -6.49
CA PHE A 7 -24.58 -9.08 -5.54
C PHE A 7 -23.70 -8.03 -6.24
N ASP A 8 -23.67 -6.83 -5.68
CA ASP A 8 -22.79 -5.76 -6.13
C ASP A 8 -21.33 -6.07 -5.76
N GLU A 9 -20.46 -6.18 -6.75
CA GLU A 9 -19.05 -6.50 -6.52
C GLU A 9 -18.26 -5.36 -5.90
N ASP A 10 -18.67 -4.11 -6.12
CA ASP A 10 -18.01 -2.93 -5.58
C ASP A 10 -18.33 -2.80 -4.09
N GLU A 11 -19.58 -3.04 -3.71
CA GLU A 11 -19.97 -3.13 -2.28
C GLU A 11 -19.23 -4.27 -1.58
N VAL A 12 -19.19 -5.47 -2.19
CA VAL A 12 -18.45 -6.60 -1.63
C VAL A 12 -16.96 -6.28 -1.49
N PHE A 13 -16.37 -5.61 -2.48
CA PHE A 13 -14.96 -5.22 -2.45
C PHE A 13 -14.64 -4.29 -1.27
N GLU A 14 -15.38 -3.19 -1.12
CA GLU A 14 -15.11 -2.20 -0.07
C GLU A 14 -15.25 -2.81 1.33
N GLU A 15 -16.32 -3.57 1.57
CA GLU A 15 -16.58 -4.20 2.86
C GLU A 15 -15.59 -5.34 3.16
N ALA A 16 -15.30 -6.20 2.18
CA ALA A 16 -14.31 -7.26 2.36
C ALA A 16 -12.91 -6.68 2.62
N LEU A 17 -12.51 -5.63 1.90
CA LEU A 17 -11.24 -4.93 2.11
C LEU A 17 -11.17 -4.37 3.53
N ALA A 18 -12.25 -3.74 4.02
CA ALA A 18 -12.32 -3.22 5.38
C ALA A 18 -12.14 -4.32 6.44
N VAL A 19 -12.78 -5.49 6.27
CA VAL A 19 -12.63 -6.65 7.17
C VAL A 19 -11.19 -7.15 7.18
N PHE A 20 -10.59 -7.37 6.00
CA PHE A 20 -9.19 -7.80 5.92
C PHE A 20 -8.23 -6.79 6.55
N TRP A 21 -8.52 -5.50 6.44
CA TRP A 21 -7.72 -4.46 7.08
C TRP A 21 -7.78 -4.55 8.60
N GLN A 22 -8.99 -4.63 9.15
CA GLN A 22 -9.25 -4.65 10.59
C GLN A 22 -8.74 -5.95 11.23
N LYS A 23 -9.12 -7.10 10.67
CA LYS A 23 -8.80 -8.42 11.26
C LYS A 23 -7.47 -8.99 10.78
N GLY A 24 -7.02 -8.64 9.58
CA GLY A 24 -5.92 -9.31 8.89
C GLY A 24 -6.40 -10.57 8.16
N TYR A 25 -5.63 -11.04 7.18
CA TYR A 25 -5.97 -12.24 6.38
C TYR A 25 -6.18 -13.48 7.26
N ALA A 26 -5.27 -13.70 8.22
CA ALA A 26 -5.27 -14.78 9.20
C ALA A 26 -6.63 -14.95 9.91
N ALA A 27 -7.03 -13.90 10.63
CA ALA A 27 -8.18 -13.89 11.53
C ALA A 27 -9.51 -13.60 10.82
N THR A 28 -9.48 -13.36 9.50
CA THR A 28 -10.69 -13.20 8.70
C THR A 28 -11.22 -14.57 8.30
N THR A 29 -12.52 -14.78 8.45
CA THR A 29 -13.23 -15.97 8.00
C THR A 29 -14.23 -15.63 6.90
N MET A 30 -14.66 -16.63 6.13
CA MET A 30 -15.75 -16.46 5.16
C MET A 30 -17.07 -16.04 5.81
N GLN A 31 -17.25 -16.33 7.11
CA GLN A 31 -18.42 -15.88 7.86
C GLN A 31 -18.33 -14.39 8.20
N ASP A 32 -17.15 -13.88 8.57
CA ASP A 32 -16.96 -12.44 8.77
C ASP A 32 -17.25 -11.65 7.49
N LEU A 33 -16.75 -12.16 6.35
CA LEU A 33 -16.94 -11.55 5.04
C LEU A 33 -18.43 -11.54 4.64
N ALA A 34 -19.14 -12.65 4.84
CA ALA A 34 -20.58 -12.72 4.61
C ALA A 34 -21.36 -11.73 5.48
N ALA A 35 -20.99 -11.63 6.77
CA ALA A 35 -21.64 -10.72 7.70
C ALA A 35 -21.41 -9.25 7.35
N ALA A 36 -20.20 -8.87 6.95
CA ALA A 36 -19.88 -7.48 6.60
C ALA A 36 -20.47 -7.04 5.26
N THR A 37 -20.43 -7.92 4.25
CA THR A 37 -20.90 -7.61 2.89
C THR A 37 -22.43 -7.72 2.73
N GLY A 38 -23.13 -8.31 3.70
CA GLY A 38 -24.55 -8.65 3.59
C GLY A 38 -24.86 -9.79 2.60
N VAL A 39 -23.84 -10.35 1.95
CA VAL A 39 -23.99 -11.45 0.98
C VAL A 39 -24.06 -12.79 1.70
N GLN A 40 -24.99 -13.65 1.28
CA GLN A 40 -25.06 -15.00 1.83
C GLN A 40 -23.73 -15.75 1.66
N ARG A 41 -23.27 -16.41 2.72
CA ARG A 41 -22.00 -17.14 2.73
C ARG A 41 -21.88 -18.13 1.55
N GLY A 42 -22.96 -18.85 1.22
CA GLY A 42 -22.99 -19.76 0.08
C GLY A 42 -22.75 -19.06 -1.26
N SER A 43 -23.26 -17.84 -1.44
CA SER A 43 -23.03 -17.02 -2.64
C SER A 43 -21.58 -16.55 -2.74
N LEU A 44 -20.94 -16.18 -1.62
CA LEU A 44 -19.50 -15.88 -1.61
C LEU A 44 -18.66 -17.10 -1.96
N TYR A 45 -18.97 -18.27 -1.40
CA TYR A 45 -18.31 -19.53 -1.78
C TYR A 45 -18.50 -19.88 -3.25
N ASN A 46 -19.71 -19.71 -3.79
CA ASN A 46 -19.98 -19.96 -5.20
C ASN A 46 -19.23 -18.99 -6.13
N ALA A 47 -19.05 -17.73 -5.71
CA ALA A 47 -18.41 -16.69 -6.53
C ALA A 47 -16.88 -16.70 -6.47
N TYR A 48 -16.31 -17.02 -5.31
CA TYR A 48 -14.87 -16.91 -5.06
C TYR A 48 -14.21 -18.24 -4.67
N GLY A 49 -14.97 -19.29 -4.36
CA GLY A 49 -14.41 -20.60 -3.97
C GLY A 49 -13.91 -20.63 -2.53
N ASP A 50 -12.98 -19.76 -2.16
CA ASP A 50 -12.40 -19.73 -0.82
C ASP A 50 -11.95 -18.32 -0.39
N LYS A 51 -11.47 -18.23 0.86
CA LYS A 51 -10.97 -16.97 1.44
C LYS A 51 -9.73 -16.47 0.70
N GLU A 52 -8.85 -17.36 0.26
CA GLU A 52 -7.62 -16.99 -0.42
C GLU A 52 -7.94 -16.29 -1.74
N THR A 53 -8.74 -16.92 -2.58
CA THR A 53 -9.17 -16.38 -3.88
C THR A 53 -9.90 -15.05 -3.71
N LEU A 54 -10.78 -14.94 -2.71
CA LEU A 54 -11.44 -13.67 -2.39
C LEU A 54 -10.44 -12.60 -1.94
N PHE A 55 -9.48 -12.96 -1.09
CA PHE A 55 -8.41 -12.05 -0.66
C PHE A 55 -7.54 -11.60 -1.84
N LEU A 56 -7.11 -12.50 -2.72
CA LEU A 56 -6.30 -12.18 -3.89
C LEU A 56 -7.04 -11.22 -4.83
N HIS A 57 -8.34 -11.46 -5.05
CA HIS A 57 -9.19 -10.57 -5.85
C HIS A 57 -9.30 -9.17 -5.23
N VAL A 58 -9.63 -9.09 -3.94
CA VAL A 58 -9.76 -7.82 -3.21
C VAL A 58 -8.42 -7.10 -3.13
N PHE A 59 -7.34 -7.80 -2.81
CA PHE A 59 -6.01 -7.21 -2.72
C PHE A 59 -5.51 -6.71 -4.08
N GLY A 60 -5.80 -7.42 -5.17
CA GLY A 60 -5.50 -6.97 -6.53
C GLY A 60 -6.19 -5.65 -6.88
N ARG A 61 -7.50 -5.56 -6.67
CA ARG A 61 -8.27 -4.31 -6.87
C ARG A 61 -7.73 -3.15 -6.01
N TYR A 62 -7.42 -3.43 -4.74
CA TYR A 62 -6.80 -2.45 -3.85
C TYR A 62 -5.44 -1.98 -4.38
N ARG A 63 -4.58 -2.91 -4.82
CA ARG A 63 -3.25 -2.61 -5.37
C ARG A 63 -3.36 -1.68 -6.58
N ASP A 64 -4.26 -1.96 -7.52
CA ASP A 64 -4.37 -1.19 -8.76
C ASP A 64 -4.84 0.26 -8.47
N SER A 65 -5.83 0.42 -7.59
CA SER A 65 -6.27 1.73 -7.10
C SER A 65 -5.15 2.48 -6.37
N TYR A 66 -4.44 1.78 -5.47
CA TYR A 66 -3.35 2.35 -4.69
C TYR A 66 -2.20 2.84 -5.60
N LEU A 67 -1.73 2.02 -6.55
CA LEU A 67 -0.69 2.39 -7.49
C LEU A 67 -1.09 3.57 -8.39
N THR A 68 -2.36 3.64 -8.79
CA THR A 68 -2.90 4.78 -9.55
C THR A 68 -2.75 6.08 -8.76
N GLN A 69 -3.14 6.07 -7.48
CA GLN A 69 -3.00 7.24 -6.62
C GLN A 69 -1.53 7.59 -6.32
N LEU A 70 -0.63 6.59 -6.20
CA LEU A 70 0.81 6.85 -6.04
C LEU A 70 1.40 7.55 -7.27
N ARG A 71 1.04 7.11 -8.49
CA ARG A 71 1.47 7.78 -9.72
C ARG A 71 0.96 9.22 -9.79
N GLN A 72 -0.29 9.46 -9.40
CA GLN A 72 -0.85 10.81 -9.34
C GLN A 72 -0.10 11.71 -8.33
N ALA A 73 0.22 11.18 -7.15
CA ALA A 73 0.97 11.92 -6.14
C ALA A 73 2.41 12.28 -6.59
N LEU A 74 3.00 11.49 -7.50
CA LEU A 74 4.32 11.73 -8.08
C LEU A 74 4.30 12.60 -9.35
N ALA A 75 3.13 13.07 -9.78
CA ALA A 75 2.97 13.76 -11.07
C ALA A 75 3.55 15.19 -11.10
N GLN A 76 3.85 15.79 -9.95
CA GLN A 76 4.43 17.14 -9.87
C GLN A 76 5.78 17.23 -10.57
N GLU A 77 6.07 18.36 -11.21
CA GLU A 77 7.35 18.61 -11.91
C GLU A 77 8.52 18.73 -10.94
N ASP A 78 8.36 19.44 -9.82
CA ASP A 78 9.38 19.51 -8.78
C ASP A 78 9.53 18.13 -8.09
N PRO A 79 10.71 17.48 -8.16
CA PRO A 79 10.92 16.17 -7.55
C PRO A 79 10.77 16.17 -6.03
N ARG A 80 11.11 17.27 -5.34
CA ARG A 80 10.93 17.38 -3.88
C ARG A 80 9.46 17.45 -3.53
N LEU A 81 8.69 18.27 -4.25
CA LEU A 81 7.24 18.36 -4.06
C LEU A 81 6.54 17.04 -4.41
N ALA A 82 6.93 16.38 -5.50
CA ALA A 82 6.39 15.07 -5.89
C ALA A 82 6.59 14.02 -4.78
N LEU A 83 7.82 13.92 -4.24
CA LEU A 83 8.10 12.95 -3.18
C LEU A 83 7.37 13.30 -1.87
N ARG A 84 7.20 14.59 -1.56
CA ARG A 84 6.40 15.05 -0.42
C ARG A 84 4.93 14.65 -0.57
N GLN A 85 4.33 14.86 -1.75
CA GLN A 85 2.95 14.48 -2.02
C GLN A 85 2.76 12.95 -1.96
N PHE A 86 3.72 12.20 -2.50
CA PHE A 86 3.76 10.73 -2.37
C PHE A 86 3.74 10.29 -0.90
N LEU A 87 4.67 10.79 -0.07
CA LEU A 87 4.75 10.43 1.35
C LEU A 87 3.50 10.88 2.12
N HIS A 88 2.94 12.04 1.79
CA HIS A 88 1.68 12.51 2.36
C HIS A 88 0.51 11.58 2.02
N TYR A 89 0.42 11.11 0.78
CA TYR A 89 -0.59 10.13 0.39
C TYR A 89 -0.42 8.81 1.16
N ILE A 90 0.81 8.29 1.31
CA ILE A 90 1.10 7.10 2.12
C ILE A 90 0.57 7.30 3.55
N PHE A 91 0.90 8.43 4.19
CA PHE A 91 0.47 8.75 5.55
C PHE A 91 -1.04 8.84 5.70
N ARG A 92 -1.71 9.53 4.76
CA ARG A 92 -3.16 9.63 4.75
C ARG A 92 -3.80 8.26 4.57
N SER A 93 -3.31 7.44 3.63
CA SER A 93 -3.82 6.10 3.36
C SER A 93 -3.76 5.21 4.61
N MET A 94 -2.62 5.19 5.32
CA MET A 94 -2.46 4.37 6.53
C MET A 94 -3.24 4.92 7.74
N ARG A 95 -3.46 6.23 7.84
CA ARG A 95 -4.19 6.87 8.95
C ARG A 95 -5.70 6.92 8.76
N THR A 96 -6.20 6.55 7.58
CA THR A 96 -7.65 6.52 7.31
C THR A 96 -8.33 5.48 8.20
N GLY A 97 -9.55 5.77 8.69
CA GLY A 97 -10.32 4.87 9.56
C GLY A 97 -10.08 5.07 11.08
N LYS A 98 -10.94 4.46 11.91
CA LYS A 98 -10.80 4.44 13.38
C LYS A 98 -11.02 3.02 13.91
N PRO A 99 -10.05 2.38 14.59
CA PRO A 99 -8.64 2.81 14.72
C PRO A 99 -7.96 2.95 13.36
N SER A 100 -6.77 3.57 13.31
CA SER A 100 -6.05 3.75 12.04
C SER A 100 -5.88 2.40 11.35
N ARG A 101 -6.20 2.37 10.05
CA ARG A 101 -6.08 1.18 9.22
C ARG A 101 -4.65 0.61 9.27
N GLY A 102 -3.63 1.46 9.38
CA GLY A 102 -2.24 1.06 9.18
C GLY A 102 -2.02 0.57 7.75
N CYS A 103 -1.02 -0.28 7.51
CA CYS A 103 -0.81 -0.85 6.17
C CYS A 103 -1.17 -2.34 6.11
N LEU A 104 -2.14 -2.68 5.26
CA LEU A 104 -2.60 -4.05 5.06
C LEU A 104 -1.45 -4.98 4.64
N SER A 105 -0.64 -4.58 3.65
CA SER A 105 0.47 -5.40 3.16
C SER A 105 1.53 -5.68 4.23
N THR A 106 1.89 -4.68 5.04
CA THR A 106 2.83 -4.86 6.16
C THR A 106 2.24 -5.78 7.24
N LYS A 107 0.95 -5.64 7.56
CA LYS A 107 0.29 -6.50 8.56
C LYS A 107 0.24 -7.95 8.09
N THR A 108 -0.12 -8.19 6.83
CA THR A 108 -0.18 -9.54 6.25
C THR A 108 1.22 -10.15 6.13
N ALA A 109 2.24 -9.37 5.74
CA ALA A 109 3.62 -9.86 5.62
C ALA A 109 4.21 -10.38 6.94
N LEU A 110 3.75 -9.82 8.07
CA LEU A 110 4.22 -10.18 9.41
C LEU A 110 3.39 -11.31 10.07
N SER A 111 2.33 -11.80 9.42
CA SER A 111 1.55 -12.93 9.94
C SER A 111 2.16 -14.27 9.51
N GLU A 112 1.76 -15.37 10.16
CA GLU A 112 2.22 -16.72 9.81
C GLU A 112 1.85 -17.09 8.37
N GLU A 113 0.65 -16.72 7.93
CA GLU A 113 0.11 -16.91 6.59
C GLU A 113 0.81 -16.03 5.55
N GLY A 114 1.45 -14.93 5.96
CA GLY A 114 2.36 -14.16 5.09
C GLY A 114 3.53 -14.99 4.56
N LYS A 115 3.79 -16.17 5.14
CA LYS A 115 4.79 -17.13 4.68
C LYS A 115 4.26 -18.04 3.56
N GLU A 116 2.95 -18.14 3.35
CA GLU A 116 2.38 -18.89 2.23
C GLU A 116 2.78 -18.23 0.90
N GLU A 117 3.19 -19.02 -0.10
CA GLU A 117 3.81 -18.44 -1.30
C GLU A 117 2.86 -17.54 -2.08
N GLN A 118 1.57 -17.88 -2.18
CA GLN A 118 0.59 -17.06 -2.89
C GLN A 118 0.37 -15.70 -2.21
N ILE A 119 0.24 -15.68 -0.89
CA ILE A 119 0.10 -14.45 -0.10
C ILE A 119 1.39 -13.61 -0.16
N ARG A 120 2.54 -14.27 -0.04
CA ARG A 120 3.85 -13.61 -0.16
C ARG A 120 4.03 -13.01 -1.56
N ALA A 121 3.61 -13.70 -2.61
CA ALA A 121 3.75 -13.25 -4.00
C ALA A 121 2.92 -11.98 -4.27
N VAL A 122 1.69 -11.87 -3.76
CA VAL A 122 0.89 -10.64 -3.97
C VAL A 122 1.43 -9.46 -3.19
N ILE A 123 1.95 -9.67 -1.97
CA ILE A 123 2.60 -8.61 -1.20
C ILE A 123 3.87 -8.15 -1.92
N ARG A 124 4.70 -9.11 -2.37
CA ARG A 124 5.91 -8.84 -3.15
C ARG A 124 5.57 -8.03 -4.40
N GLY A 125 4.56 -8.45 -5.15
CA GLY A 125 4.07 -7.73 -6.33
C GLY A 125 3.72 -6.27 -6.04
N LEU A 126 2.96 -5.98 -4.97
CA LEU A 126 2.68 -4.60 -4.57
C LEU A 126 3.97 -3.80 -4.28
N LEU A 127 4.93 -4.38 -3.56
CA LEU A 127 6.17 -3.68 -3.21
C LEU A 127 7.06 -3.44 -4.44
N ASP A 128 7.16 -4.42 -5.33
CA ASP A 128 7.88 -4.32 -6.60
C ASP A 128 7.23 -3.28 -7.52
N ASP A 129 5.89 -3.25 -7.59
CA ASP A 129 5.14 -2.26 -8.36
C ASP A 129 5.31 -0.83 -7.79
N MET A 130 5.39 -0.69 -6.46
CA MET A 130 5.72 0.58 -5.81
C MET A 130 7.14 1.03 -6.15
N GLU A 131 8.12 0.12 -6.09
CA GLU A 131 9.51 0.40 -6.49
C GLU A 131 9.58 0.83 -7.96
N ALA A 132 8.84 0.17 -8.84
CA ALA A 132 8.77 0.50 -10.26
C ALA A 132 8.19 1.90 -10.51
N VAL A 133 7.11 2.27 -9.83
CA VAL A 133 6.51 3.62 -9.94
C VAL A 133 7.48 4.71 -9.48
N LEU A 134 8.20 4.48 -8.38
CA LEU A 134 9.22 5.41 -7.89
C LEU A 134 10.42 5.49 -8.84
N LEU A 135 10.89 4.34 -9.35
CA LEU A 135 11.97 4.26 -10.30
C LEU A 135 11.64 5.05 -11.57
N GLU A 136 10.43 4.90 -12.12
CA GLU A 136 9.96 5.67 -13.27
C GLU A 136 10.06 7.19 -13.04
N ARG A 137 9.69 7.67 -11.84
CA ARG A 137 9.82 9.10 -11.50
C ARG A 137 11.27 9.53 -11.32
N PHE A 138 12.09 8.69 -10.69
CA PHE A 138 13.49 8.97 -10.37
C PHE A 138 14.42 8.87 -11.59
N ASP A 139 14.07 8.10 -12.62
CA ASP A 139 14.84 8.00 -13.86
C ASP A 139 14.64 9.19 -14.81
N ARG A 140 13.65 10.05 -14.56
CA ARG A 140 13.47 11.27 -15.36
C ARG A 140 14.70 12.17 -15.23
N PRO A 141 15.24 12.76 -16.32
CA PRO A 141 16.50 13.50 -16.30
C PRO A 141 16.56 14.66 -15.28
N ASP A 142 15.43 15.36 -15.10
CA ASP A 142 15.23 16.42 -14.12
C ASP A 142 15.42 15.92 -12.69
N THR A 143 14.86 14.76 -12.34
CA THR A 143 15.04 14.17 -11.01
C THR A 143 16.41 13.53 -10.85
N ARG A 144 16.85 12.76 -11.86
CA ARG A 144 18.03 11.90 -11.79
C ARG A 144 19.30 12.68 -11.52
N SER A 145 19.43 13.87 -12.11
CA SER A 145 20.59 14.75 -11.91
C SER A 145 20.69 15.30 -10.47
N GLN A 146 19.56 15.40 -9.77
CA GLN A 146 19.45 15.94 -8.42
C GLN A 146 19.65 14.86 -7.33
N LEU A 147 19.43 13.59 -7.64
CA LEU A 147 19.55 12.50 -6.66
C LEU A 147 20.97 12.37 -6.09
N SER A 148 21.05 12.01 -4.81
CA SER A 148 22.31 11.68 -4.12
C SER A 148 22.80 10.25 -4.35
N MET A 149 21.97 9.39 -4.94
CA MET A 149 22.23 7.97 -5.21
C MET A 149 21.56 7.56 -6.52
N THR A 150 21.72 6.30 -6.94
CA THR A 150 21.06 5.83 -8.16
C THR A 150 19.53 5.84 -8.01
N PRO A 151 18.76 6.04 -9.09
CA PRO A 151 17.29 5.97 -9.07
C PRO A 151 16.74 4.70 -8.40
N ARG A 152 17.39 3.56 -8.63
CA ARG A 152 17.02 2.27 -8.04
C ARG A 152 17.28 2.21 -6.53
N GLU A 153 18.42 2.71 -6.06
CA GLU A 153 18.71 2.80 -4.62
C GLU A 153 17.73 3.73 -3.92
N ALA A 154 17.43 4.88 -4.52
CA ALA A 154 16.44 5.82 -4.00
C ALA A 154 15.05 5.18 -3.90
N ALA A 155 14.57 4.51 -4.96
CA ALA A 155 13.28 3.84 -4.95
C ALA A 155 13.16 2.79 -3.83
N ARG A 156 14.18 1.93 -3.69
CA ARG A 156 14.25 0.92 -2.62
C ARG A 156 14.23 1.55 -1.23
N MET A 157 15.00 2.63 -1.05
CA MET A 157 15.07 3.34 0.22
C MET A 157 13.73 3.95 0.61
N VAL A 158 13.02 4.57 -0.34
CA VAL A 158 11.67 5.10 -0.12
C VAL A 158 10.71 3.98 0.26
N VAL A 159 10.66 2.87 -0.50
CA VAL A 159 9.77 1.74 -0.21
C VAL A 159 10.05 1.20 1.20
N CYS A 160 11.30 0.92 1.53
CA CYS A 160 11.72 0.44 2.85
C CYS A 160 11.27 1.40 3.96
N MET A 161 11.52 2.70 3.78
CA MET A 161 11.13 3.71 4.76
C MET A 161 9.62 3.79 4.95
N THR A 162 8.80 3.66 3.89
CA THR A 162 7.34 3.62 4.06
C THR A 162 6.90 2.48 4.98
N ARG A 163 7.61 1.34 4.99
CA ARG A 163 7.32 0.22 5.89
C ARG A 163 7.69 0.56 7.34
N GLY A 164 8.85 1.18 7.54
CA GLY A 164 9.30 1.65 8.86
C GLY A 164 8.34 2.68 9.46
N LEU A 165 7.91 3.65 8.66
CA LEU A 165 6.95 4.69 9.09
C LEU A 165 5.61 4.10 9.56
N VAL A 166 5.13 3.03 8.93
CA VAL A 166 3.91 2.33 9.36
C VAL A 166 4.04 1.75 10.77
N VAL A 167 5.21 1.18 11.09
CA VAL A 167 5.46 0.63 12.43
C VAL A 167 5.61 1.75 13.46
N LEU A 168 6.36 2.80 13.13
CA LEU A 168 6.61 3.93 14.04
C LEU A 168 5.32 4.71 14.33
N GLU A 169 4.43 4.87 13.35
CA GLU A 169 3.13 5.52 13.55
C GLU A 169 2.28 4.80 14.60
N ARG A 170 2.27 3.47 14.60
CA ARG A 170 1.52 2.67 15.59
C ARG A 170 2.03 2.84 17.01
N VAL A 171 3.34 3.03 17.17
CA VAL A 171 3.99 3.16 18.48
C VAL A 171 3.91 4.59 19.00
N TYR A 172 4.28 5.57 18.17
CA TYR A 172 4.41 6.95 18.61
C TYR A 172 3.14 7.77 18.44
N GLN A 173 2.31 7.46 17.42
CA GLN A 173 1.11 8.23 17.06
C GLN A 173 1.35 9.75 16.86
N ASP A 174 2.61 10.12 16.59
CA ASP A 174 3.07 11.50 16.45
C ASP A 174 3.23 11.86 14.98
N GLU A 175 2.24 12.58 14.46
CA GLU A 175 2.24 13.03 13.06
C GLU A 175 3.39 13.99 12.75
N LYS A 176 3.81 14.82 13.71
CA LYS A 176 4.90 15.77 13.52
C LYS A 176 6.20 15.01 13.29
N ARG A 177 6.47 14.00 14.12
CA ARG A 177 7.66 13.15 13.97
C ARG A 177 7.71 12.43 12.62
N LEU A 178 6.59 11.88 12.14
CA LEU A 178 6.55 11.22 10.83
C LEU A 178 6.84 12.19 9.68
N LYS A 179 6.32 13.42 9.76
CA LYS A 179 6.61 14.48 8.78
C LYS A 179 8.08 14.88 8.81
N GLU A 180 8.67 15.03 9.98
CA GLU A 180 10.10 15.31 10.12
C GLU A 180 10.96 14.21 9.49
N MET A 181 10.64 12.94 9.75
CA MET A 181 11.33 11.81 9.12
C MET A 181 11.20 11.86 7.59
N ALA A 182 10.00 12.13 7.07
CA ALA A 182 9.77 12.27 5.63
C ALA A 182 10.62 13.39 5.00
N GLU A 183 10.71 14.56 5.63
CA GLU A 183 11.56 15.66 5.12
C GLU A 183 13.05 15.31 5.19
N ILE A 184 13.51 14.58 6.23
CA ILE A 184 14.89 14.08 6.31
C ILE A 184 15.20 13.15 5.14
N LEU A 185 14.30 12.22 4.80
CA LEU A 185 14.47 11.35 3.63
C LEU A 185 14.52 12.16 2.33
N ILE A 186 13.61 13.11 2.15
CA ILE A 186 13.59 13.98 0.96
C ILE A 186 14.92 14.75 0.85
N GLY A 187 15.40 15.34 1.94
CA GLY A 187 16.70 16.02 1.98
C GLY A 187 17.89 15.11 1.71
N THR A 188 17.83 13.85 2.17
CA THR A 188 18.88 12.85 1.91
C THR A 188 18.92 12.42 0.45
N LEU A 189 17.75 12.22 -0.17
CA LEU A 189 17.65 11.78 -1.57
C LEU A 189 17.87 12.92 -2.56
N LEU A 190 17.39 14.13 -2.26
CA LEU A 190 17.43 15.30 -3.13
C LEU A 190 18.10 16.47 -2.38
N PRO A 191 19.42 16.43 -2.16
CA PRO A 191 20.13 17.47 -1.41
C PRO A 191 20.02 18.84 -2.11
N GLU A 192 20.03 19.92 -1.33
CA GLU A 192 20.09 21.27 -1.89
C GLU A 192 21.43 21.51 -2.60
N GLU A 193 21.41 22.28 -3.68
CA GLU A 193 22.61 22.66 -4.45
C GLU A 193 23.63 23.34 -3.51
N GLY A 194 24.74 22.64 -3.22
CA GLY A 194 25.78 23.08 -2.28
C GLY A 194 26.08 22.12 -1.13
N SER A 195 25.24 21.09 -0.92
CA SER A 195 25.44 20.10 0.16
C SER A 195 26.24 18.84 -0.24
N ARG A 196 26.68 18.71 -1.50
CA ARG A 196 27.60 17.65 -1.92
C ARG A 196 29.02 18.02 -1.50
N LYS A 197 29.43 17.60 -0.31
CA LYS A 197 30.84 17.54 0.11
C LYS A 197 31.33 16.10 0.08
#